data_AF-A0A9E2I127-F1
#
_entry.id   AF-A0A9E2I127-F1
#
_cell.length_a   1.000
_cell.length_b   1.000
_cell.length_c   1.000
_cell.angle_alpha   90.00
_cell.angle_beta   90.00
_cell.angle_gamma   90.00
#
_symmetry.space_group_name_H-M   'P 1'
#
loop_
_entity.id
_entity.type
_entity.pdbx_description
1 polymer ?
#
loop_
_entity_poly.entity_id
_entity_poly.type
_entity_poly.pdbx_seq_one_letter_code
_entity_poly.pdbx_strand_id
1 'polypeptide(L)'
;MNLPAITIPVQIPDIIPLLLHPVAVHFAVVFPLIILILELINLITKRKALSITVYILFVLLVGVFAVAYATGLTDGKEAGPFLSDEGMAALKSHKLLGTYLVYLTLLPLLLKVLSLLVKKGWSRALYSIALVVVIALTFFQAKKGGELVYSYGANVSSQRALEERVEELNDTVDTLKNGYEEQIAALKADLSDCNQSLYETNSSAAATGLSDIKSTKVRSVDVNLTKEIKVNEVNTSKKIKVRESNGSK
;
A
#
# COMPACT_ATOMS: atom_id res chain seq x y z
N MET A 1 30.51 -0.54 -11.03
CA MET A 1 31.06 0.75 -10.59
C MET A 1 30.50 1.05 -9.20
N ASN A 2 31.36 1.13 -8.19
CA ASN A 2 30.94 1.46 -6.83
C ASN A 2 30.84 2.98 -6.70
N LEU A 3 29.63 3.52 -6.85
CA LEU A 3 29.35 4.92 -6.57
C LEU A 3 29.23 5.13 -5.05
N PRO A 4 29.68 6.27 -4.51
CA PRO A 4 29.56 6.54 -3.08
C PRO A 4 28.10 6.58 -2.63
N ALA A 5 27.79 6.00 -1.48
CA ALA A 5 26.44 6.02 -0.93
C ALA A 5 26.07 7.43 -0.47
N ILE A 6 25.08 8.04 -1.12
CA ILE A 6 24.48 9.32 -0.72
C ILE A 6 23.08 9.03 -0.19
N THR A 7 22.71 9.67 0.91
CA THR A 7 21.35 9.57 1.47
C THR A 7 20.71 10.95 1.49
N ILE A 8 19.42 11.02 1.14
CA ILE A 8 18.65 12.26 1.25
C ILE A 8 18.20 12.37 2.72
N PRO A 9 18.57 13.43 3.46
CA PRO A 9 18.26 13.59 4.89
C PRO A 9 16.81 14.06 5.10
N VAL A 10 15.85 13.36 4.52
CA VAL A 10 14.42 13.66 4.65
C VAL A 10 13.73 12.44 5.23
N GLN A 11 13.02 12.65 6.34
CA GLN A 11 12.13 11.63 6.90
C GLN A 11 10.89 11.54 6.01
N ILE A 12 10.67 10.36 5.45
CA ILE A 12 9.53 10.10 4.57
C ILE A 12 8.37 9.69 5.47
N PRO A 13 7.19 10.31 5.37
CA PRO A 13 6.04 9.91 6.17
C PRO A 13 5.66 8.45 5.88
N ASP A 14 5.29 7.71 6.91
CA ASP A 14 4.91 6.28 6.79
C ASP A 14 3.56 6.04 6.06
N ILE A 15 2.93 7.11 5.57
CA ILE A 15 1.57 7.10 4.99
C ILE A 15 1.61 6.92 3.45
N ILE A 16 2.77 6.61 2.85
CA ILE A 16 2.85 6.42 1.40
C ILE A 16 2.24 5.06 1.01
N PRO A 17 1.23 5.01 0.11
CA PRO A 17 0.66 3.76 -0.36
C PRO A 17 1.70 2.86 -1.04
N LEU A 18 1.62 1.56 -0.76
CA LEU A 18 2.39 0.54 -1.46
C LEU A 18 2.03 0.53 -2.96
N LEU A 19 2.99 0.17 -3.81
CA LEU A 19 2.82 0.06 -5.27
C LEU A 19 2.53 1.39 -5.97
N LEU A 20 2.72 2.52 -5.28
CA LEU A 20 2.62 3.84 -5.90
C LEU A 20 3.87 4.14 -6.76
N HIS A 21 4.99 3.45 -6.52
CA HIS A 21 6.25 3.72 -7.21
C HIS A 21 6.19 3.51 -8.72
N PRO A 22 5.67 2.40 -9.27
CA PRO A 22 5.52 2.25 -10.72
C PRO A 22 4.79 3.44 -11.34
N VAL A 23 3.67 3.88 -10.76
CA VAL A 23 2.90 5.03 -11.27
C VAL A 23 3.78 6.29 -11.33
N ALA A 24 4.44 6.63 -10.22
CA ALA A 24 5.32 7.80 -10.16
C ALA A 24 6.50 7.71 -11.15
N VAL A 25 7.08 6.53 -11.34
CA VAL A 25 8.19 6.31 -12.29
C VAL A 25 7.76 6.48 -13.74
N HIS A 26 6.55 6.05 -14.13
CA HIS A 26 6.06 6.29 -15.50
C HIS A 26 6.02 7.78 -15.81
N PHE A 27 5.55 8.61 -14.86
CA PHE A 27 5.62 10.06 -15.01
C PHE A 27 7.08 10.53 -15.07
N ALA A 28 7.96 10.08 -14.17
CA ALA A 28 9.37 10.47 -14.16
C ALA A 28 10.11 10.15 -15.48
N VAL A 29 9.70 9.09 -16.19
CA VAL A 29 10.24 8.71 -17.50
C VAL A 29 9.71 9.60 -18.62
N VAL A 30 8.41 9.89 -18.63
CA VAL A 30 7.76 10.62 -19.74
C VAL A 30 7.95 12.14 -19.63
N PHE A 31 7.94 12.69 -18.42
CA PHE A 31 7.99 14.14 -18.19
C PHE A 31 9.21 14.85 -18.83
N PRO A 32 10.45 14.34 -18.68
CA PRO A 32 11.63 14.89 -19.35
C PRO A 32 11.49 14.97 -20.88
N LEU A 33 10.82 14.00 -21.51
CA LEU A 33 10.61 13.98 -22.96
C LEU A 33 9.68 15.10 -23.40
N ILE A 34 8.58 15.31 -22.66
CA ILE A 34 7.64 16.41 -22.92
C ILE A 34 8.37 17.75 -22.82
N ILE A 35 9.20 17.94 -21.78
CA ILE A 35 10.00 19.14 -21.60
C ILE A 35 10.95 19.35 -22.78
N LEU A 36 11.64 18.29 -23.21
CA LEU A 36 12.56 18.37 -24.35
C LEU A 36 11.83 18.76 -25.64
N ILE A 37 10.68 18.16 -25.93
CA ILE A 37 9.88 18.48 -27.12
C ILE A 37 9.42 19.95 -27.09
N LEU A 38 8.87 20.42 -25.97
CA LEU A 38 8.43 21.80 -25.82
C LEU A 38 9.59 22.79 -25.93
N GLU A 39 10.77 22.42 -25.42
CA GLU A 39 11.96 23.23 -25.57
C GLU A 39 12.43 23.30 -27.04
N LEU A 40 12.42 22.20 -27.79
CA LEU A 40 12.73 22.21 -29.21
C LEU A 40 11.77 23.12 -30.00
N ILE A 41 10.48 23.06 -29.69
CA ILE A 41 9.47 23.97 -30.26
C ILE A 41 9.76 25.43 -29.87
N ASN A 42 10.14 25.67 -28.61
CA ASN A 42 10.48 27.01 -28.11
C ASN A 42 11.77 27.57 -28.73
N LEU A 43 12.73 26.73 -29.10
CA LEU A 43 13.94 27.15 -29.83
C LEU A 43 13.59 27.73 -31.20
N ILE A 44 12.62 27.14 -31.90
CA ILE A 44 12.15 27.60 -33.22
C ILE A 44 11.26 28.84 -33.07
N THR A 45 10.24 28.75 -32.21
CA THR A 45 9.19 29.78 -32.10
C THR A 45 9.58 31.00 -31.26
N LYS A 46 10.56 30.84 -30.35
CA LYS A 46 11.10 31.89 -29.46
C LYS A 46 10.03 32.62 -28.63
N ARG A 47 8.93 31.94 -28.29
CA ARG A 47 7.80 32.54 -27.54
C ARG A 47 8.09 32.58 -26.04
N LYS A 48 7.94 33.76 -25.43
CA LYS A 48 8.15 33.94 -23.97
C LYS A 48 7.25 33.03 -23.12
N ALA A 49 5.99 32.88 -23.51
CA ALA A 49 5.03 32.01 -22.82
C ALA A 49 5.53 30.57 -22.73
N LEU A 50 6.03 30.00 -23.84
CA LEU A 50 6.59 28.64 -23.84
C LEU A 50 7.81 28.52 -22.94
N SER A 51 8.66 29.54 -22.89
CA SER A 51 9.81 29.52 -21.99
C SER A 51 9.42 29.47 -20.51
N ILE A 52 8.33 30.15 -20.13
CA ILE A 52 7.78 30.11 -18.76
C ILE A 52 7.16 28.73 -18.49
N THR A 53 6.38 28.20 -19.44
CA THR A 53 5.83 26.84 -19.33
C THR A 53 6.93 25.79 -19.13
N VAL A 54 8.00 25.83 -19.92
CA VAL A 54 9.14 24.92 -19.77
C VAL A 54 9.79 25.05 -18.39
N TYR A 55 9.94 26.29 -17.88
CA TYR A 55 10.47 26.49 -16.54
C TYR A 55 9.58 25.86 -15.45
N ILE A 56 8.27 26.06 -15.52
CA ILE A 56 7.31 25.44 -14.58
C ILE A 56 7.40 23.91 -14.66
N LEU A 57 7.51 23.35 -15.87
CA LEU A 57 7.67 21.90 -16.04
C LEU A 57 8.98 21.37 -15.46
N PHE A 58 10.08 22.13 -15.50
CA PHE A 58 11.32 21.75 -14.80
C PHE A 58 11.16 21.72 -13.28
N VAL A 59 10.40 22.66 -12.70
CA VAL A 59 10.10 22.63 -11.25
C VAL A 59 9.26 21.40 -10.92
N LEU A 60 8.23 21.12 -11.73
CA LEU A 60 7.38 19.94 -11.55
C LEU A 60 8.16 18.63 -11.77
N LEU A 61 9.12 18.60 -12.70
CA LEU A 61 10.00 17.46 -12.94
C LEU A 61 10.77 17.07 -11.66
N VAL A 62 11.35 18.05 -10.97
CA VAL A 62 12.04 17.80 -9.69
C VAL A 62 11.07 17.20 -8.67
N GLY A 63 9.84 17.73 -8.59
CA GLY A 63 8.79 17.17 -7.75
C GLY A 63 8.44 15.72 -8.08
N VAL A 64 8.27 15.40 -9.37
CA VAL A 64 7.98 14.03 -9.84
C VAL A 64 9.10 13.06 -9.48
N PHE A 65 10.37 13.45 -9.66
CA PHE A 65 11.52 12.63 -9.27
C PHE A 65 11.60 12.45 -7.75
N ALA A 66 11.29 13.49 -6.97
CA ALA A 66 11.23 13.39 -5.52
C ALA A 66 10.13 12.43 -5.04
N VAL A 67 8.93 12.49 -5.66
CA VAL A 67 7.83 11.56 -5.37
C VAL A 67 8.22 10.13 -5.76
N ALA A 68 8.77 9.92 -6.96
CA ALA A 68 9.20 8.59 -7.40
C ALA A 68 10.28 8.00 -6.48
N TYR A 69 11.22 8.82 -6.01
CA TYR A 69 12.19 8.40 -5.01
C TYR A 69 11.51 8.03 -3.68
N ALA A 70 10.60 8.86 -3.20
CA ALA A 70 9.92 8.64 -1.93
C ALA A 70 9.10 7.35 -1.91
N THR A 71 8.30 7.14 -2.94
CA THR A 71 7.51 5.90 -3.10
C THR A 71 8.40 4.68 -3.30
N GLY A 72 9.55 4.84 -3.98
CA GLY A 72 10.51 3.76 -4.18
C GLY A 72 11.25 3.35 -2.90
N LEU A 73 11.43 4.27 -1.95
CA LEU A 73 11.96 3.93 -0.63
C LEU A 73 10.99 3.05 0.16
N THR A 74 9.69 3.35 0.10
CA THR A 74 8.66 2.54 0.75
C THR A 74 8.59 1.15 0.11
N ASP A 75 8.39 1.07 -1.21
CA ASP A 75 8.30 -0.21 -1.92
C ASP A 75 9.59 -1.04 -1.78
N GLY A 76 10.75 -0.40 -1.76
CA GLY A 76 12.04 -1.09 -1.57
C GLY A 76 12.23 -1.66 -0.17
N LYS A 77 11.71 -1.01 0.88
CA LYS A 77 11.75 -1.54 2.26
C LYS A 77 10.90 -2.79 2.39
N GLU A 78 9.70 -2.79 1.81
CA GLU A 78 8.77 -3.93 1.87
C GLU A 78 9.20 -5.10 0.98
N ALA A 79 9.75 -4.82 -0.20
CA ALA A 79 10.24 -5.88 -1.08
C ALA A 79 11.51 -6.55 -0.53
N GLY A 80 12.36 -5.79 0.17
CA GLY A 80 13.70 -6.19 0.56
C GLY A 80 13.83 -7.57 1.23
N PRO A 81 13.06 -7.87 2.29
CA PRO A 81 13.12 -9.15 3.01
C PRO A 81 12.83 -10.38 2.14
N PHE A 82 12.19 -10.21 0.98
CA PHE A 82 11.77 -11.30 0.09
C PHE A 82 12.68 -11.47 -1.13
N LEU A 83 13.76 -10.69 -1.22
CA LEU A 83 14.72 -10.75 -2.33
C LEU A 83 15.91 -11.65 -1.98
N SER A 84 16.44 -12.33 -2.99
CA SER A 84 17.76 -12.99 -2.91
C SER A 84 18.88 -11.96 -2.71
N ASP A 85 20.09 -12.41 -2.37
CA ASP A 85 21.25 -11.53 -2.24
C ASP A 85 21.52 -10.73 -3.52
N GLU A 86 21.35 -11.36 -4.69
CA GLU A 86 21.46 -10.71 -6.00
C GLU A 86 20.37 -9.66 -6.21
N GLY A 87 19.13 -10.00 -5.86
CA GLY A 87 18.00 -9.06 -5.92
C GLY A 87 18.19 -7.88 -4.98
N MET A 88 18.74 -8.11 -3.79
CA MET A 88 19.08 -7.07 -2.83
C MET A 88 20.20 -6.15 -3.33
N ALA A 89 21.23 -6.72 -3.96
CA ALA A 89 22.29 -5.93 -4.60
C ALA A 89 21.73 -5.08 -5.76
N ALA A 90 20.85 -5.65 -6.58
CA ALA A 90 20.15 -4.95 -7.65
C ALA A 90 19.27 -3.81 -7.09
N LEU A 91 18.50 -4.05 -6.03
CA LEU A 91 17.66 -3.06 -5.35
C LEU A 91 18.51 -1.90 -4.80
N LYS A 92 19.64 -2.19 -4.13
CA LYS A 92 20.56 -1.16 -3.63
C LYS A 92 21.17 -0.34 -4.76
N SER A 93 21.59 -0.99 -5.85
CA SER A 93 22.11 -0.30 -7.04
C SER A 93 21.05 0.59 -7.68
N HIS A 94 19.82 0.10 -7.80
CA HIS A 94 18.68 0.83 -8.33
C HIS A 94 18.36 2.06 -7.45
N LYS A 95 18.27 1.88 -6.13
CA LYS A 95 18.07 2.97 -5.17
C LYS A 95 19.17 4.04 -5.26
N LEU A 96 20.42 3.61 -5.36
CA LEU A 96 21.56 4.52 -5.42
C LEU A 96 21.50 5.38 -6.69
N LEU A 97 21.30 4.75 -7.84
CA LEU A 97 21.16 5.48 -9.10
C LEU A 97 19.93 6.40 -9.08
N GLY A 98 18.79 5.95 -8.55
CA GLY A 98 17.61 6.79 -8.34
C GLY A 98 17.91 8.03 -7.48
N THR A 99 18.71 7.88 -6.42
CA THR A 99 19.16 9.01 -5.58
C THR A 99 19.97 10.01 -6.38
N TYR A 100 20.93 9.55 -7.19
CA TYR A 100 21.71 10.42 -8.06
C TYR A 100 20.84 11.16 -9.08
N LEU A 101 19.84 10.49 -9.65
CA LEU A 101 18.92 11.11 -10.61
C LEU A 101 18.14 12.25 -9.99
N VAL A 102 17.65 12.11 -8.75
CA VAL A 102 16.98 13.21 -8.03
C VAL A 102 17.87 14.45 -7.99
N TYR A 103 19.12 14.31 -7.53
CA TYR A 103 20.05 15.44 -7.49
C TYR A 103 20.40 15.96 -8.88
N LEU A 104 20.61 15.07 -9.85
CA LEU A 104 20.98 15.43 -11.20
C LEU A 104 19.86 16.21 -11.91
N THR A 105 18.59 15.96 -11.59
CA THR A 105 17.45 16.71 -12.17
C THR A 105 17.45 18.19 -11.78
N LEU A 106 18.13 18.57 -10.68
CA LEU A 106 18.32 19.98 -10.32
C LEU A 106 19.23 20.71 -11.31
N LEU A 107 20.20 20.01 -11.92
CA LEU A 107 21.15 20.62 -12.83
C LEU A 107 20.49 21.30 -14.04
N PRO A 108 19.64 20.65 -14.85
CA PRO A 108 18.98 21.32 -15.98
C PRO A 108 18.02 22.44 -15.52
N LEU A 109 17.40 22.33 -14.35
CA LEU A 109 16.60 23.43 -13.77
C LEU A 109 17.48 24.65 -13.46
N LEU A 110 18.62 24.47 -12.79
CA LEU A 110 19.56 25.56 -12.49
C LEU A 110 20.10 26.20 -13.77
N LEU A 111 20.47 25.39 -14.76
CA LEU A 111 20.91 25.88 -16.07
C LEU A 111 19.79 26.62 -16.81
N LYS A 112 18.52 26.20 -16.67
CA LYS A 112 17.36 26.92 -17.21
C LYS A 112 17.23 28.29 -16.55
N VAL A 113 17.32 28.38 -15.22
CA VAL A 113 17.30 29.67 -14.50
C VAL A 113 18.43 30.57 -14.98
N LEU A 114 19.65 30.04 -15.10
CA LEU A 114 20.80 30.79 -15.61
C LEU A 114 20.58 31.29 -17.04
N SER A 115 19.94 30.50 -17.90
CA SER A 115 19.64 30.90 -19.28
C SER A 115 18.69 32.11 -19.36
N LEU A 116 17.77 32.25 -18.39
CA LEU A 116 16.86 33.39 -18.29
C LEU A 116 17.62 34.68 -17.92
N LEU A 117 18.72 34.56 -17.17
CA LEU A 117 19.58 35.68 -16.75
C LEU A 117 20.56 36.10 -17.85
N VAL A 118 21.27 35.15 -18.47
CA VAL A 118 22.41 35.42 -19.37
C VAL A 118 21.98 35.82 -20.80
N LYS A 119 20.75 35.48 -21.23
CA LYS A 119 20.18 35.81 -22.55
C LYS A 119 21.03 35.45 -23.79
N LYS A 120 22.09 34.64 -23.64
CA LYS A 120 22.93 34.15 -24.76
C LYS A 120 22.37 32.85 -25.34
N GLY A 121 22.44 32.70 -26.67
CA GLY A 121 21.89 31.52 -27.38
C GLY A 121 22.47 30.18 -26.92
N TRP A 122 23.77 30.12 -26.60
CA TRP A 122 24.43 28.89 -26.15
C TRP A 122 23.91 28.39 -24.79
N SER A 123 23.38 29.27 -23.94
CA SER A 123 22.82 28.88 -22.63
C SER A 123 21.64 27.94 -22.78
N ARG A 124 20.90 28.03 -23.90
CA ARG A 124 19.79 27.13 -24.20
C ARG A 124 20.23 25.74 -24.60
N ALA A 125 21.31 25.64 -25.37
CA ALA A 125 21.89 24.35 -25.71
C ALA A 125 22.37 23.61 -24.47
N LEU A 126 22.94 24.34 -23.49
CA LEU A 126 23.55 23.73 -22.31
C LEU A 126 22.52 22.99 -21.42
N TYR A 127 21.38 23.61 -21.08
CA TYR A 127 20.36 22.89 -20.30
C TYR A 127 19.66 21.80 -21.11
N SER A 128 19.53 21.95 -22.44
CA SER A 128 18.97 20.90 -23.30
C SER A 128 19.87 19.66 -23.33
N ILE A 129 21.19 19.84 -23.42
CA ILE A 129 22.16 18.73 -23.32
C ILE A 129 22.06 18.07 -21.95
N ALA A 130 22.03 18.85 -20.87
CA ALA A 130 21.86 18.31 -19.52
C ALA A 130 20.55 17.51 -19.38
N LEU A 131 19.45 17.98 -19.97
CA LEU A 131 18.16 17.27 -20.00
C LEU A 131 18.25 15.95 -20.79
N VAL A 132 18.95 15.92 -21.92
CA VAL A 132 19.18 14.69 -22.70
C VAL A 132 19.96 13.66 -21.88
N VAL A 133 20.97 14.09 -21.11
CA VAL A 133 21.70 13.21 -20.20
C VAL A 133 20.77 12.64 -19.11
N VAL A 134 19.91 13.48 -18.53
CA VAL A 134 18.89 13.03 -17.55
C VAL A 134 17.95 12.00 -18.17
N ILE A 135 17.46 12.21 -19.41
CA ILE A 135 16.60 11.27 -20.12
C ILE A 135 17.31 9.92 -20.30
N ALA A 136 18.55 9.92 -20.80
CA ALA A 136 19.29 8.69 -21.07
C ALA A 136 19.51 7.87 -19.79
N LEU A 137 19.90 8.54 -18.70
CA LEU A 137 20.06 7.90 -17.40
C LEU A 137 18.72 7.43 -16.81
N THR A 138 17.62 8.14 -17.06
CA THR A 138 16.28 7.75 -16.63
C THR A 138 15.81 6.49 -17.34
N PHE A 139 16.07 6.34 -18.64
CA PHE A 139 15.78 5.10 -19.36
C PHE A 139 16.64 3.93 -18.87
N PHE A 140 17.92 4.19 -18.57
CA PHE A 140 18.78 3.17 -17.97
C PHE A 140 18.27 2.73 -16.59
N GLN A 141 17.83 3.68 -15.76
CA GLN A 141 17.18 3.42 -14.47
C GLN A 141 15.89 2.61 -14.63
N ALA A 142 15.04 2.97 -15.61
CA ALA A 142 13.79 2.27 -15.89
C ALA A 142 14.04 0.82 -16.30
N LYS A 143 15.04 0.55 -17.16
CA LYS A 143 15.44 -0.81 -17.51
C LYS A 143 15.83 -1.63 -16.29
N LYS A 144 16.67 -1.07 -15.41
CA LYS A 144 17.06 -1.74 -14.15
C LYS A 144 15.89 -1.97 -13.20
N GLY A 145 14.95 -1.02 -13.14
CA GLY A 145 13.72 -1.17 -12.35
C GLY A 145 12.85 -2.30 -12.88
N GLY A 146 12.71 -2.42 -14.21
CA GLY A 146 12.03 -3.55 -14.84
C GLY A 146 12.71 -4.88 -14.51
N GLU A 147 14.04 -4.96 -14.63
CA GLU A 147 14.80 -6.16 -14.23
C GLU A 147 14.57 -6.53 -12.75
N LEU A 148 14.49 -5.52 -11.87
CA LEU A 148 14.23 -5.74 -10.45
C LEU A 148 12.88 -6.42 -10.18
N VAL A 149 11.85 -6.03 -10.93
CA VAL A 149 10.51 -6.61 -10.82
C VAL A 149 10.43 -7.97 -11.53
N TYR A 150 10.87 -8.06 -12.78
CA TYR A 150 10.67 -9.25 -13.60
C TYR A 150 11.66 -10.38 -13.33
N SER A 151 12.93 -10.06 -13.00
CA SER A 151 13.97 -11.07 -12.77
C SER A 151 14.08 -11.46 -11.30
N TYR A 152 13.94 -10.48 -10.40
CA TYR A 152 14.15 -10.69 -8.96
C TYR A 152 12.84 -10.66 -8.14
N GLY A 153 11.70 -10.39 -8.77
CA GLY A 153 10.39 -10.48 -8.13
C GLY A 153 10.06 -9.33 -7.18
N ALA A 154 10.78 -8.20 -7.22
CA ALA A 154 10.53 -7.10 -6.29
C ALA A 154 9.07 -6.63 -6.34
N ASN A 155 8.45 -6.60 -5.16
CA ASN A 155 7.03 -6.29 -4.94
C ASN A 155 6.01 -7.30 -5.50
N VAL A 156 6.46 -8.37 -6.18
CA VAL A 156 5.62 -9.50 -6.62
C VAL A 156 5.74 -10.65 -5.61
N SER A 157 6.95 -10.98 -5.17
CA SER A 157 7.17 -12.00 -4.14
C SER A 157 6.57 -11.62 -2.79
N SER A 158 6.63 -10.33 -2.42
CA SER A 158 5.97 -9.82 -1.21
C SER A 158 4.44 -9.92 -1.30
N GLN A 159 3.84 -9.67 -2.47
CA GLN A 159 2.40 -9.84 -2.68
C GLN A 159 1.98 -11.29 -2.55
N ARG A 160 2.70 -12.22 -3.18
CA ARG A 160 2.39 -13.67 -3.08
C ARG A 160 2.50 -14.17 -1.64
N ALA A 161 3.53 -13.74 -0.90
CA ALA A 161 3.67 -14.09 0.52
C ALA A 161 2.55 -13.51 1.38
N LEU A 162 2.02 -12.33 1.02
CA LEU A 162 0.87 -11.74 1.70
C LEU A 162 -0.43 -12.48 1.37
N GLU A 163 -0.64 -12.85 0.11
CA GLU A 163 -1.80 -13.65 -0.34
C GLU A 163 -1.83 -15.00 0.36
N GLU A 164 -0.69 -15.71 0.44
CA GLU A 164 -0.57 -17.00 1.13
C GLU A 164 -0.92 -16.87 2.63
N ARG A 165 -0.44 -15.81 3.29
CA ARG A 165 -0.80 -15.55 4.70
C ARG A 165 -2.28 -15.23 4.88
N VAL A 166 -2.89 -14.52 3.95
CA VAL A 166 -4.33 -14.22 3.99
C VAL A 166 -5.16 -15.49 3.83
N GLU A 167 -4.73 -16.39 2.94
CA GLU A 167 -5.35 -17.71 2.75
C GLU A 167 -5.24 -18.56 4.01
N GLU A 168 -4.05 -18.70 4.59
CA GLU A 168 -3.83 -19.42 5.85
C GLU A 168 -4.68 -18.87 7.01
N LEU A 169 -4.81 -17.54 7.10
CA LEU A 169 -5.62 -16.90 8.12
C LEU A 169 -7.11 -17.18 7.92
N ASN A 170 -7.59 -17.17 6.67
CA ASN A 170 -8.98 -17.48 6.36
C ASN A 170 -9.32 -18.94 6.70
N ASP A 171 -8.44 -19.88 6.34
CA ASP A 171 -8.61 -21.30 6.68
C ASP A 171 -8.67 -21.52 8.20
N THR A 172 -7.84 -20.78 8.96
CA THR A 172 -7.84 -20.82 10.42
C THR A 172 -9.15 -20.26 11.00
N VAL A 173 -9.65 -19.15 10.44
CA VAL A 173 -10.92 -18.55 10.84
C VAL A 173 -12.09 -19.49 10.57
N ASP A 174 -12.13 -20.14 9.40
CA ASP A 174 -13.19 -21.08 9.05
C ASP A 174 -13.15 -22.34 9.93
N THR A 175 -11.95 -22.87 10.21
CA THR A 175 -11.78 -24.01 11.12
C THR A 175 -12.27 -23.68 12.53
N LEU A 176 -11.87 -22.51 13.06
CA LEU A 176 -12.33 -22.05 14.38
C LEU A 176 -13.85 -21.87 14.41
N LYS A 177 -14.41 -21.24 13.38
CA LYS A 177 -15.85 -21.01 13.27
C LYS A 177 -16.63 -22.32 13.26
N ASN A 178 -16.23 -23.29 12.44
CA ASN A 178 -16.86 -24.60 12.38
C ASN A 178 -16.75 -25.34 13.71
N GLY A 179 -15.59 -25.29 14.37
CA GLY A 179 -15.39 -25.89 15.69
C GLY A 179 -16.24 -25.24 16.79
N TYR A 180 -16.50 -23.93 16.71
CA TYR A 180 -17.45 -23.26 17.61
C TYR A 180 -18.90 -23.67 17.32
N GLU A 181 -19.28 -23.77 16.04
CA GLU A 181 -20.63 -24.21 15.65
C GLU A 181 -20.91 -25.65 16.09
N GLU A 182 -19.93 -26.55 15.97
CA GLU A 182 -20.02 -27.93 16.46
C GLU A 182 -20.16 -27.99 17.99
N GLN A 183 -19.37 -27.22 18.74
CA GLN A 183 -19.50 -27.13 20.20
C GLN A 183 -20.86 -26.57 20.62
N ILE A 184 -21.39 -25.56 19.92
CA ILE A 184 -22.72 -25.02 20.19
C ILE A 184 -23.80 -26.07 19.90
N ALA A 185 -23.65 -26.85 18.83
CA ALA A 185 -24.59 -27.92 18.50
C ALA A 185 -24.57 -29.04 19.56
N ALA A 186 -23.38 -29.49 19.97
CA ALA A 186 -23.21 -30.47 21.04
C ALA A 186 -23.82 -29.99 22.36
N LEU A 187 -23.52 -28.75 22.77
CA LEU A 187 -24.06 -28.18 24.00
C LEU A 187 -25.60 -28.04 23.95
N LYS A 188 -26.17 -27.74 22.79
CA LYS A 188 -27.63 -27.71 22.59
C LYS A 188 -28.25 -29.11 22.66
N ALA A 189 -27.59 -30.12 22.12
CA ALA A 189 -28.04 -31.51 22.20
C ALA A 189 -28.02 -32.00 23.65
N ASP A 190 -26.90 -31.80 24.36
CA ASP A 190 -26.77 -32.16 25.78
C ASP A 190 -27.83 -31.47 26.66
N LEU A 191 -28.14 -30.20 26.36
CA LEU A 191 -29.16 -29.44 27.07
C LEU A 191 -30.59 -29.93 26.76
N SER A 192 -30.83 -30.45 25.56
CA SER A 192 -32.11 -31.10 25.19
C SER A 192 -32.31 -32.41 25.95
N ASP A 193 -31.29 -33.27 25.98
CA ASP A 193 -31.34 -34.57 26.65
C ASP A 193 -31.51 -34.43 28.17
N CYS A 194 -30.83 -33.45 28.78
CA CYS A 194 -30.96 -33.13 30.20
C CYS A 194 -32.38 -32.66 30.57
N ASN A 195 -33.02 -31.86 29.72
CA ASN A 195 -34.40 -31.42 29.92
C ASN A 195 -35.38 -32.59 29.83
N GLN A 196 -35.20 -33.51 28.88
CA GLN A 196 -36.07 -34.67 28.72
C GLN A 196 -35.99 -35.62 29.94
N SER A 197 -34.77 -35.89 30.43
CA SER A 197 -34.52 -36.65 31.67
C SER A 197 -35.20 -36.02 32.90
N LEU A 198 -35.20 -34.68 33.01
CA LEU A 198 -35.89 -33.97 34.08
C LEU A 198 -37.43 -34.12 34.00
N TYR A 199 -38.02 -34.12 32.82
CA TYR A 199 -39.47 -34.34 32.65
C TYR A 199 -39.88 -35.77 33.01
N GLU A 200 -39.07 -36.77 32.64
CA GLU A 200 -39.32 -38.17 32.96
C GLU A 200 -39.17 -38.45 34.47
N THR A 201 -38.15 -37.87 35.10
CA THR A 201 -37.92 -38.00 36.56
C THR A 201 -39.05 -37.34 37.37
N ASN A 202 -39.53 -36.17 36.94
CA ASN A 202 -40.65 -35.49 37.60
C ASN A 202 -42.00 -36.20 37.36
N SER A 203 -42.20 -36.84 36.21
CA SER A 203 -43.39 -37.63 35.91
C SER A 203 -43.43 -38.94 36.72
N SER A 204 -42.26 -39.55 36.97
CA SER A 204 -42.10 -40.72 37.84
C SER A 204 -42.31 -40.38 39.34
N ALA A 205 -41.83 -39.21 39.78
CA ALA A 205 -42.06 -38.72 41.15
C ALA A 205 -43.54 -38.36 41.42
N ALA A 206 -44.27 -37.87 40.40
CA ALA A 206 -45.71 -37.63 40.51
C ALA A 206 -46.53 -38.94 40.59
N ALA A 207 -46.05 -40.04 39.99
CA ALA A 207 -46.71 -41.34 40.03
C ALA A 207 -46.49 -42.12 41.34
N THR A 208 -45.49 -41.74 42.16
CA THR A 208 -45.15 -42.40 43.43
C THR A 208 -45.72 -41.72 44.69
N GLY A 209 -46.53 -40.67 44.54
CA GLY A 209 -47.38 -40.16 45.61
C GLY A 209 -46.68 -39.43 46.76
N LEU A 210 -45.51 -38.81 46.54
CA LEU A 210 -44.97 -37.81 47.47
C LEU A 210 -45.32 -36.39 47.01
N SER A 211 -46.53 -35.96 47.34
CA SER A 211 -46.94 -34.56 47.30
C SER A 211 -46.45 -33.85 48.56
N ASP A 212 -45.19 -33.41 48.60
CA ASP A 212 -44.76 -32.32 49.51
C ASP A 212 -43.32 -31.89 49.21
N ILE A 213 -43.08 -31.28 48.04
CA ILE A 213 -41.93 -30.39 47.88
C ILE A 213 -42.36 -29.11 47.17
N LYS A 214 -42.25 -28.04 47.94
CA LYS A 214 -42.53 -26.63 47.66
C LYS A 214 -41.96 -26.21 46.30
N SER A 215 -42.86 -25.77 45.41
CA SER A 215 -42.57 -25.13 44.13
C SER A 215 -41.50 -24.04 44.28
N THR A 216 -40.29 -24.32 43.80
CA THR A 216 -39.33 -23.28 43.46
C THR A 216 -39.45 -23.05 41.97
N LYS A 217 -40.08 -21.94 41.61
CA LYS A 217 -40.27 -21.45 40.25
C LYS A 217 -38.93 -21.41 39.51
N VAL A 218 -38.69 -22.41 38.66
CA VAL A 218 -37.59 -22.36 37.69
C VAL A 218 -37.95 -21.28 36.68
N ARG A 219 -37.24 -20.15 36.79
CA ARG A 219 -37.32 -19.05 35.84
C ARG A 219 -36.86 -19.59 34.48
N SER A 220 -37.78 -19.63 33.52
CA SER A 220 -37.46 -19.88 32.12
C SER A 220 -36.34 -18.93 31.69
N VAL A 221 -35.15 -19.47 31.45
CA VAL A 221 -34.09 -18.73 30.78
C VAL A 221 -34.45 -18.76 29.31
N ASP A 222 -35.11 -17.69 28.84
CA ASP A 222 -35.22 -17.38 27.42
C ASP A 222 -33.81 -17.18 26.87
N VAL A 223 -33.22 -18.24 26.32
CA VAL A 223 -31.97 -18.15 25.57
C VAL A 223 -32.29 -17.60 24.18
N ASN A 224 -32.56 -16.30 24.12
CA ASN A 224 -32.73 -15.56 22.86
C ASN A 224 -31.35 -15.23 22.27
N LEU A 225 -30.52 -16.25 22.00
CA LEU A 225 -29.15 -16.07 21.48
C LEU A 225 -29.11 -15.59 20.02
N THR A 226 -30.25 -15.65 19.30
CA THR A 226 -30.31 -15.31 17.88
C THR A 226 -30.45 -13.80 17.61
N LYS A 227 -30.72 -12.97 18.64
CA LYS A 227 -30.86 -11.52 18.47
C LYS A 227 -29.57 -10.72 18.70
N GLU A 228 -28.61 -11.22 19.47
CA GLU A 228 -27.36 -10.47 19.73
C GLU A 228 -26.37 -10.50 18.56
N ILE A 229 -26.42 -11.51 17.69
CA ILE A 229 -25.52 -11.59 16.53
C ILE A 229 -25.87 -10.50 15.49
N LYS A 230 -27.16 -10.23 15.25
CA LYS A 230 -27.59 -9.16 14.32
C LYS A 230 -27.32 -7.75 14.85
N VAL A 231 -27.30 -7.54 16.17
CA VAL A 231 -27.00 -6.21 16.73
C VAL A 231 -25.50 -5.90 16.65
N ASN A 232 -24.64 -6.91 16.75
CA ASN A 232 -23.19 -6.72 16.59
C ASN A 232 -22.77 -6.54 15.13
N GLU A 233 -23.41 -7.23 14.17
CA GLU A 233 -23.13 -7.04 12.73
C GLU A 233 -23.50 -5.62 12.24
N VAL A 234 -24.61 -5.08 12.74
CA VAL A 234 -25.05 -3.71 12.39
C VAL A 234 -24.15 -2.65 13.04
N ASN A 235 -23.59 -2.91 14.23
CA ASN A 235 -22.68 -1.98 14.91
C ASN A 235 -21.26 -1.98 14.32
N THR A 236 -20.74 -3.10 13.82
CA THR A 236 -19.45 -3.12 13.10
C THR A 236 -19.55 -2.41 11.75
N SER A 237 -20.62 -2.62 10.97
CA SER A 237 -20.81 -1.87 9.71
C SER A 237 -21.00 -0.36 9.92
N LYS A 238 -21.61 0.07 11.02
CA LYS A 238 -21.79 1.51 11.32
C LYS A 238 -20.50 2.16 11.87
N LYS A 239 -19.68 1.42 12.63
CA LYS A 239 -18.40 1.90 13.15
C LYS A 239 -17.31 2.03 12.07
N ILE A 240 -17.38 1.22 11.02
CA ILE A 240 -16.51 1.34 9.83
C ILE A 240 -16.89 2.60 9.03
N LYS A 241 -18.19 2.88 8.85
CA LYS A 241 -18.64 4.06 8.07
C LYS A 241 -18.43 5.42 8.76
N VAL A 242 -18.36 5.46 10.09
CA VAL A 242 -18.08 6.70 10.86
C VAL A 242 -16.57 7.04 10.89
N ARG A 243 -15.68 6.05 10.73
CA ARG A 243 -14.24 6.28 10.70
C ARG A 243 -13.75 6.84 9.36
N GLU A 244 -14.48 6.60 8.27
CA GLU A 244 -14.21 7.19 6.96
C GLU A 244 -14.61 8.67 6.84
N SER A 245 -15.54 9.17 7.68
CA SER A 245 -16.00 10.57 7.59
C SER A 245 -15.30 11.56 8.53
N ASN A 246 -14.46 11.09 9.47
CA ASN A 246 -13.78 11.95 10.45
C ASN A 246 -12.25 12.01 10.27
N GLY A 247 -11.72 11.50 9.16
CA GLY A 247 -10.30 11.59 8.80
C GLY A 247 -9.94 12.76 7.86
N SER A 248 -10.86 13.70 7.62
CA SER A 248 -10.61 14.92 6.84
C SER A 248 -10.69 16.15 7.74
N LYS A 249 -9.58 16.44 8.42
CA LYS A 249 -9.13 17.78 8.79
C LYS A 249 -7.61 17.79 8.84
#